data_AF-A0A7H9AS83-F1
#
_entry.id   AF-A0A7H9AS83-F1
#
_cell.length_a   1.000
_cell.length_b   1.000
_cell.length_c   1.000
_cell.angle_alpha   90.00
_cell.angle_beta   90.00
_cell.angle_gamma   90.00
#
_symmetry.space_group_name_H-M   'P 1'
#
loop_
_entity.id
_entity.type
_entity.pdbx_description
1 polymer ?
#
loop_
_entity_poly.entity_id
_entity_poly.type
_entity_poly.pdbx_seq_one_letter_code
_entity_poly.pdbx_strand_id
1 'polypeptide(L)'
;MKNIKHTNIQFILFLSLCIVIFSGCEREFSDEVKFAKFPSNGDVFIDAFAGLDYFPFVDGGADPEAFSVVTDEVFSGTSAIRFDVPAFGNGFVGASFSATGARDLSGFDALTFYAKASQAADINEIGFGIEGSTANKFQVTLQNLAISTKWEKYVIPIPDPSKLINQTGLFWLAEGAENENDENGFVIWFDEIKFEKLGTVAQPRPAIFLGEELEVQTFTGSVINLNGLTQTFNLGSGVNKTVIVAPSYFEFTSSDPDIARVDERGMISILGSGFAEVTAILGGVKAQGSLSLESLGTFATAPIPTRNPSNVISIFSDAYTNVPVDFFNGFFGGQTTTGGTLDISGDNVILYENLNFVSTEFTNPTINASQMTHFHVDIQVNEALEPGDTIRVELLDFGGDNAFGGGNDSGGSVTFTNTELESRAWVSLDIPLTNFTGPAAGGAFNGLNSTTNIAQVTFASGNVSTIFVDNMYFYSE
;
A
#
# COMPACT_ATOMS: atom_id res chain seq x y z
N MET A 1 89.81 20.33 42.14
CA MET A 1 89.27 19.61 40.98
C MET A 1 88.52 18.39 41.48
N LYS A 2 87.18 18.36 41.39
CA LYS A 2 86.39 17.17 41.71
C LYS A 2 85.31 16.99 40.63
N ASN A 3 85.35 15.78 40.08
CA ASN A 3 84.72 15.34 38.85
C ASN A 3 83.18 15.40 38.89
N ILE A 4 82.60 15.99 37.85
CA ILE A 4 81.18 15.87 37.54
C ILE A 4 80.98 14.50 36.88
N LYS A 5 80.23 13.61 37.54
CA LYS A 5 79.76 12.36 36.95
C LYS A 5 78.48 12.64 36.17
N HIS A 6 78.51 12.46 34.86
CA HIS A 6 77.33 12.52 34.02
C HIS A 6 76.48 11.26 34.25
N THR A 7 75.31 11.42 34.88
CA THR A 7 74.29 10.37 34.98
C THR A 7 73.70 10.12 33.60
N ASN A 8 73.69 8.86 33.17
CA ASN A 8 73.32 8.44 31.83
C ASN A 8 71.78 8.44 31.65
N ILE A 9 71.21 9.63 31.44
CA ILE A 9 69.76 9.89 31.35
C ILE A 9 69.08 9.04 30.26
N GLN A 10 69.81 8.67 29.20
CA GLN A 10 69.30 7.80 28.14
C GLN A 10 68.89 6.41 28.64
N PHE A 11 69.61 5.86 29.63
CA PHE A 11 69.30 4.54 30.18
C PHE A 11 68.05 4.56 31.06
N ILE A 12 67.81 5.66 31.77
CA ILE A 12 66.62 5.87 32.60
C ILE A 12 65.38 6.03 31.72
N LEU A 13 65.50 6.76 30.60
CA LEU A 13 64.41 6.96 29.64
C LEU A 13 64.01 5.66 28.92
N PHE A 14 65.00 4.82 28.58
CA PHE A 14 64.71 3.50 27.97
C PHE A 14 64.04 2.54 28.97
N LEU A 15 64.48 2.55 30.23
CA LEU A 15 63.88 1.72 31.28
C LEU A 15 62.46 2.19 31.63
N SER A 16 62.20 3.50 31.66
CA SER A 16 60.84 4.03 31.87
C SER A 16 59.92 3.74 30.70
N LEU A 17 60.42 3.77 29.45
CA LEU A 17 59.61 3.46 28.28
C LEU A 17 59.25 1.97 28.22
N CYS A 18 60.16 1.08 28.59
CA CYS A 18 59.86 -0.36 28.73
C CYS A 18 58.80 -0.61 29.81
N ILE A 19 58.84 0.10 30.95
CA ILE A 19 57.84 -0.08 32.02
C ILE A 19 56.44 0.37 31.56
N VAL A 20 56.32 1.43 30.75
CA VAL A 20 55.01 1.88 30.23
C VAL A 20 54.42 0.89 29.21
N ILE A 21 55.25 0.22 28.41
CA ILE A 21 54.78 -0.76 27.41
C ILE A 21 54.29 -2.06 28.06
N PHE A 22 54.86 -2.47 29.21
CA PHE A 22 54.42 -3.68 29.95
C PHE A 22 53.35 -3.41 31.02
N SER A 23 53.00 -2.15 31.29
CA SER A 23 51.96 -1.77 32.27
C SER A 23 50.60 -1.48 31.62
N GLY A 24 50.51 -1.57 30.29
CA GLY A 24 49.25 -1.54 29.55
C GLY A 24 48.50 -2.85 29.76
N CYS A 25 47.93 -3.05 30.95
CA CYS A 25 46.85 -4.01 31.13
C CYS A 25 45.62 -3.49 30.37
N GLU A 26 45.58 -3.68 29.05
CA GLU A 26 44.29 -3.90 28.41
C GLU A 26 43.77 -5.20 29.01
N ARG A 27 42.81 -5.09 29.92
CA ARG A 27 42.00 -6.24 30.31
C ARG A 27 41.26 -6.65 29.06
N GLU A 28 41.75 -7.67 28.37
CA GLU A 28 40.89 -8.46 27.49
C GLU A 28 39.66 -8.85 28.33
N PHE A 29 38.47 -8.56 27.81
CA PHE A 29 37.24 -9.07 28.41
C PHE A 29 37.41 -10.58 28.51
N SER A 30 37.32 -11.15 29.73
CA SER A 30 37.36 -12.60 29.86
C SER A 30 36.22 -13.19 29.04
N ASP A 31 36.38 -14.43 28.56
CA ASP A 31 35.35 -15.20 27.84
C ASP A 31 34.04 -15.40 28.66
N GLU A 32 33.94 -14.81 29.86
CA GLU A 32 32.80 -14.85 30.77
C GLU A 32 31.94 -13.58 30.76
N VAL A 33 32.12 -12.65 29.80
CA VAL A 33 31.15 -11.55 29.60
C VAL A 33 29.81 -12.13 29.15
N LYS A 34 28.94 -12.42 30.12
CA LYS A 34 27.53 -12.75 29.89
C LYS A 34 26.80 -11.45 29.60
N PHE A 35 26.44 -11.23 28.33
CA PHE A 35 25.50 -10.18 27.97
C PHE A 35 24.20 -10.36 28.76
N ALA A 36 23.64 -9.25 29.25
CA ALA A 36 22.32 -9.27 29.85
C ALA A 36 21.31 -9.78 28.81
N LYS A 37 20.53 -10.79 29.18
CA LYS A 37 19.47 -11.35 28.33
C LYS A 37 18.12 -10.88 28.85
N PHE A 38 17.17 -10.66 27.94
CA PHE A 38 15.79 -10.46 28.33
C PHE A 38 15.22 -11.75 28.96
N PRO A 39 14.29 -11.63 29.92
CA PRO A 39 13.65 -12.80 30.52
C PRO A 39 12.85 -13.57 29.48
N SER A 40 12.93 -14.91 29.52
CA SER A 40 12.21 -15.80 28.60
C SER A 40 10.82 -16.18 29.12
N ASN A 41 10.10 -15.22 29.72
CA ASN A 41 8.77 -15.46 30.27
C ASN A 41 7.71 -15.46 29.17
N GLY A 42 7.04 -16.59 28.94
CA GLY A 42 5.97 -16.73 27.97
C GLY A 42 4.59 -16.34 28.48
N ASP A 43 4.41 -16.13 29.78
CA ASP A 43 3.08 -15.96 30.38
C ASP A 43 2.49 -14.57 30.09
N VAL A 44 1.27 -14.52 29.56
CA VAL A 44 0.52 -13.27 29.35
C VAL A 44 -0.51 -13.12 30.47
N PHE A 45 -1.39 -14.11 30.59
CA PHE A 45 -2.41 -14.19 31.63
C PHE A 45 -2.67 -15.65 31.99
N ILE A 46 -2.41 -16.01 33.26
CA ILE A 46 -2.71 -17.36 33.80
C ILE A 46 -3.82 -17.21 34.86
N ASP A 47 -3.49 -16.62 36.01
CA ASP A 47 -4.46 -16.20 37.06
C ASP A 47 -4.35 -14.69 37.36
N ALA A 48 -3.41 -14.03 36.70
CA ALA A 48 -3.11 -12.61 36.79
C ALA A 48 -2.19 -12.25 35.63
N PHE A 49 -2.09 -10.96 35.32
CA PHE A 49 -1.11 -10.45 34.37
C PHE A 49 0.32 -10.63 34.89
N ALA A 50 1.20 -11.18 34.05
CA ALA A 50 2.62 -11.37 34.38
C ALA A 50 3.46 -10.08 34.17
N GLY A 51 3.03 -8.95 34.73
CA GLY A 51 3.69 -7.65 34.57
C GLY A 51 3.44 -6.99 33.20
N LEU A 52 2.17 -6.96 32.81
CA LEU A 52 1.70 -6.33 31.56
C LEU A 52 0.83 -5.12 31.88
N ASP A 53 0.88 -4.13 30.98
CA ASP A 53 -0.03 -3.00 30.91
C ASP A 53 -1.09 -3.27 29.83
N TYR A 54 -2.29 -2.70 30.05
CA TYR A 54 -3.44 -2.79 29.14
C TYR A 54 -3.61 -1.46 28.38
N PHE A 55 -3.62 -1.51 27.05
CA PHE A 55 -3.76 -0.34 26.19
C PHE A 55 -4.97 -0.51 25.26
N PRO A 56 -6.14 0.05 25.60
CA PRO A 56 -7.32 0.00 24.73
C PRO A 56 -7.13 0.90 23.50
N PHE A 57 -7.62 0.46 22.34
CA PHE A 57 -7.56 1.21 21.08
C PHE A 57 -8.65 2.30 20.98
N VAL A 58 -8.73 3.15 22.01
CA VAL A 58 -9.82 4.13 22.18
C VAL A 58 -9.88 5.12 21.00
N ASP A 59 -8.72 5.54 20.50
CA ASP A 59 -8.64 6.43 19.33
C ASP A 59 -9.18 5.78 18.04
N GLY A 60 -9.20 4.44 18.00
CA GLY A 60 -9.80 3.68 16.91
C GLY A 60 -11.31 3.48 17.05
N GLY A 61 -11.89 3.79 18.22
CA GLY A 61 -13.29 3.54 18.55
C GLY A 61 -13.54 2.32 19.45
N ALA A 62 -12.49 1.77 20.08
CA ALA A 62 -12.65 0.67 21.03
C ALA A 62 -13.34 1.16 22.32
N ASP A 63 -14.26 0.35 22.84
CA ASP A 63 -14.90 0.60 24.14
C ASP A 63 -13.89 0.38 25.27
N PRO A 64 -13.50 1.43 26.03
CA PRO A 64 -12.52 1.31 27.11
C PRO A 64 -13.06 0.54 28.33
N GLU A 65 -14.37 0.34 28.46
CA GLU A 65 -15.00 -0.35 29.60
C GLU A 65 -15.31 -1.82 29.30
N ALA A 66 -15.09 -2.28 28.08
CA ALA A 66 -15.43 -3.64 27.68
C ALA A 66 -14.55 -4.73 28.29
N PHE A 67 -13.39 -4.39 28.85
CA PHE A 67 -12.45 -5.34 29.44
C PHE A 67 -12.65 -5.52 30.94
N SER A 68 -12.70 -6.79 31.39
CA SER A 68 -12.71 -7.13 32.82
C SER A 68 -11.96 -8.44 33.11
N VAL A 69 -11.58 -8.63 34.38
CA VAL A 69 -11.08 -9.92 34.90
C VAL A 69 -12.16 -10.49 35.82
N VAL A 70 -12.56 -11.73 35.57
CA VAL A 70 -13.66 -12.42 36.24
C VAL A 70 -13.20 -13.67 36.97
N THR A 71 -13.99 -14.15 37.93
CA THR A 71 -13.66 -15.33 38.76
C THR A 71 -14.76 -16.40 38.75
N ASP A 72 -15.87 -16.16 38.05
CA ASP A 72 -17.05 -17.02 37.98
C ASP A 72 -17.10 -17.90 36.72
N GLU A 73 -16.53 -17.43 35.61
CA GLU A 73 -16.36 -18.19 34.37
C GLU A 73 -14.86 -18.30 34.03
N VAL A 74 -14.25 -19.44 34.40
CA VAL A 74 -12.80 -19.68 34.35
C VAL A 74 -12.55 -21.08 33.78
N PHE A 75 -11.55 -21.25 32.91
CA PHE A 75 -11.17 -22.57 32.41
C PHE A 75 -10.31 -23.32 33.42
N SER A 76 -9.29 -22.66 33.97
CA SER A 76 -8.32 -23.22 34.91
C SER A 76 -7.93 -22.19 35.96
N GLY A 77 -7.64 -22.63 37.19
CA GLY A 77 -7.23 -21.72 38.26
C GLY A 77 -8.38 -20.92 38.88
N THR A 78 -8.23 -19.60 38.93
CA THR A 78 -9.00 -18.68 39.77
C THR A 78 -9.59 -17.48 39.05
N SER A 79 -9.09 -17.12 37.87
CA SER A 79 -9.62 -15.98 37.11
C SER A 79 -9.43 -16.14 35.60
N ALA A 80 -10.26 -15.44 34.83
CA ALA A 80 -10.17 -15.36 33.37
C ALA A 80 -10.34 -13.91 32.89
N ILE A 81 -9.88 -13.61 31.69
CA ILE A 81 -10.17 -12.35 30.99
C ILE A 81 -11.55 -12.44 30.35
N ARG A 82 -12.32 -11.35 30.44
CA ARG A 82 -13.63 -11.19 29.80
C ARG A 82 -13.64 -9.91 28.95
N PHE A 83 -14.20 -10.01 27.74
CA PHE A 83 -14.52 -8.89 26.88
C PHE A 83 -16.02 -8.87 26.57
N ASP A 84 -16.65 -7.71 26.78
CA ASP A 84 -18.04 -7.45 26.40
C ASP A 84 -18.07 -6.78 25.02
N VAL A 85 -18.29 -7.58 23.97
CA VAL A 85 -18.37 -7.11 22.59
C VAL A 85 -19.64 -6.29 22.38
N PRO A 86 -19.53 -5.01 21.98
CA PRO A 86 -20.70 -4.17 21.78
C PRO A 86 -21.49 -4.60 20.53
N ALA A 87 -22.78 -4.28 20.50
CA ALA A 87 -23.59 -4.47 19.30
C ALA A 87 -23.19 -3.48 18.20
N PHE A 88 -23.49 -3.82 16.94
CA PHE A 88 -23.25 -2.98 15.78
C PHE A 88 -23.63 -1.50 16.00
N GLY A 89 -22.77 -0.60 15.55
CA GLY A 89 -22.93 0.84 15.71
C GLY A 89 -22.49 1.42 17.06
N ASN A 90 -22.03 0.59 18.00
CA ASN A 90 -21.57 1.02 19.33
C ASN A 90 -20.05 0.82 19.54
N GLY A 91 -19.27 0.77 18.46
CA GLY A 91 -17.83 0.55 18.51
C GLY A 91 -17.44 -0.92 18.46
N PHE A 92 -16.29 -1.25 19.05
CA PHE A 92 -15.73 -2.61 19.08
C PHE A 92 -14.93 -2.80 20.38
N VAL A 93 -14.48 -4.02 20.68
CA VAL A 93 -13.48 -4.27 21.74
C VAL A 93 -12.12 -4.37 21.10
N GLY A 94 -11.14 -3.65 21.63
CA GLY A 94 -9.79 -3.70 21.08
C GLY A 94 -8.75 -3.21 22.04
N ALA A 95 -7.72 -4.02 22.26
CA ALA A 95 -6.61 -3.64 23.12
C ALA A 95 -5.35 -4.46 22.83
N SER A 96 -4.20 -3.87 23.15
CA SER A 96 -2.94 -4.59 23.27
C SER A 96 -2.53 -4.73 24.74
N PHE A 97 -2.06 -5.93 25.08
CA PHE A 97 -1.42 -6.24 26.35
C PHE A 97 0.09 -6.28 26.15
N SER A 98 0.78 -5.29 26.72
CA SER A 98 2.22 -5.13 26.52
C SER A 98 2.98 -5.33 27.82
N ALA A 99 4.10 -6.04 27.76
CA ALA A 99 4.96 -6.22 28.91
C ALA A 99 5.62 -4.89 29.33
N THR A 100 5.67 -4.65 30.65
CA THR A 100 6.36 -3.50 31.26
C THR A 100 7.87 -3.51 31.02
N GLY A 101 8.43 -4.66 30.62
CA GLY A 101 9.80 -4.83 30.17
C GLY A 101 9.88 -5.90 29.08
N ALA A 102 10.82 -5.73 28.15
CA ALA A 102 10.97 -6.62 27.01
C ALA A 102 11.32 -8.06 27.41
N ARG A 103 10.86 -9.00 26.58
CA ARG A 103 11.03 -10.44 26.76
C ARG A 103 11.68 -11.09 25.55
N ASP A 104 12.40 -12.18 25.83
CA ASP A 104 12.95 -13.08 24.81
C ASP A 104 11.95 -14.22 24.57
N LEU A 105 11.22 -14.15 23.46
CA LEU A 105 10.25 -15.15 23.03
C LEU A 105 10.83 -16.14 22.01
N SER A 106 12.14 -16.08 21.72
CA SER A 106 12.77 -16.89 20.68
C SER A 106 12.79 -18.40 20.97
N GLY A 107 12.50 -18.78 22.22
CA GLY A 107 12.38 -20.18 22.64
C GLY A 107 11.02 -20.84 22.34
N PHE A 108 10.00 -20.08 21.93
CA PHE A 108 8.62 -20.55 21.73
C PHE A 108 8.31 -20.77 20.24
N ASP A 109 7.22 -21.50 19.93
CA ASP A 109 6.76 -21.68 18.54
C ASP A 109 5.28 -21.32 18.32
N ALA A 110 4.55 -21.02 19.39
CA ALA A 110 3.17 -20.53 19.32
C ALA A 110 2.79 -19.65 20.51
N LEU A 111 1.86 -18.74 20.28
CA LEU A 111 0.97 -18.21 21.32
C LEU A 111 -0.23 -19.15 21.43
N THR A 112 -0.59 -19.53 22.65
CA THR A 112 -1.76 -20.37 22.94
C THR A 112 -2.64 -19.74 24.00
N PHE A 113 -3.92 -20.10 23.96
CA PHE A 113 -4.90 -19.68 24.95
C PHE A 113 -6.10 -20.62 24.90
N TYR A 114 -6.85 -20.67 26.00
CA TYR A 114 -8.19 -21.21 25.99
C TYR A 114 -9.17 -20.06 25.81
N ALA A 115 -10.21 -20.26 24.99
CA ALA A 115 -11.27 -19.28 24.83
C ALA A 115 -12.64 -19.93 24.66
N LYS A 116 -13.68 -19.17 25.00
CA LYS A 116 -15.08 -19.44 24.67
C LYS A 116 -15.84 -18.13 24.51
N ALA A 117 -17.01 -18.19 23.89
CA ALA A 117 -17.92 -17.07 23.77
C ALA A 117 -19.35 -17.41 24.24
N SER A 118 -20.19 -16.40 24.46
CA SER A 118 -21.59 -16.59 24.86
C SER A 118 -22.46 -17.12 23.72
N GLN A 119 -21.97 -17.00 22.49
CA GLN A 119 -22.52 -17.57 21.27
C GLN A 119 -21.38 -18.07 20.37
N ALA A 120 -21.70 -18.83 19.33
CA ALA A 120 -20.74 -19.06 18.26
C ALA A 120 -20.58 -17.76 17.46
N ALA A 121 -19.34 -17.38 17.20
CA ALA A 121 -18.96 -16.15 16.50
C ALA A 121 -17.59 -16.33 15.86
N ASP A 122 -17.14 -15.36 15.08
CA ASP A 122 -15.76 -15.25 14.62
C ASP A 122 -15.12 -14.01 15.28
N ILE A 123 -13.88 -14.13 15.76
CA ILE A 123 -13.11 -12.96 16.22
C ILE A 123 -12.42 -12.34 15.00
N ASN A 124 -12.71 -11.07 14.67
CA ASN A 124 -12.21 -10.41 13.47
C ASN A 124 -10.67 -10.47 13.42
N GLU A 125 -9.99 -9.98 14.46
CA GLU A 125 -8.52 -9.99 14.52
C GLU A 125 -7.98 -10.29 15.92
N ILE A 126 -6.95 -11.15 15.99
CA ILE A 126 -6.29 -11.53 17.24
C ILE A 126 -4.84 -11.92 16.99
N GLY A 127 -3.92 -11.61 17.90
CA GLY A 127 -2.52 -11.96 17.71
C GLY A 127 -1.56 -11.41 18.74
N PHE A 128 -0.34 -11.13 18.31
CA PHE A 128 0.73 -10.54 19.12
C PHE A 128 1.60 -9.59 18.29
N GLY A 129 2.54 -8.89 18.94
CA GLY A 129 3.52 -8.03 18.26
C GLY A 129 3.04 -6.62 17.90
N ILE A 130 1.88 -6.18 18.40
CA ILE A 130 1.52 -4.75 18.39
C ILE A 130 2.37 -4.03 19.44
N GLU A 131 3.24 -3.15 18.97
CA GLU A 131 4.20 -2.41 19.77
C GLU A 131 4.52 -1.08 19.08
N GLY A 132 4.06 0.02 19.68
CA GLY A 132 4.27 1.36 19.14
C GLY A 132 5.75 1.76 19.04
N SER A 133 6.59 1.32 19.99
CA SER A 133 8.04 1.61 20.00
C SER A 133 8.80 1.00 18.82
N THR A 134 8.28 -0.08 18.23
CA THR A 134 8.89 -0.75 17.07
C THR A 134 8.06 -0.57 15.80
N ALA A 135 7.01 0.26 15.83
CA ALA A 135 6.05 0.41 14.75
C ALA A 135 5.51 -0.95 14.26
N ASN A 136 5.13 -1.82 15.22
CA ASN A 136 4.55 -3.14 14.97
C ASN A 136 5.45 -4.06 14.13
N LYS A 137 6.78 -3.92 14.26
CA LYS A 137 7.77 -4.60 13.41
C LYS A 137 7.51 -6.10 13.28
N PHE A 138 7.12 -6.78 14.36
CA PHE A 138 6.90 -8.22 14.40
C PHE A 138 5.43 -8.62 14.66
N GLN A 139 4.49 -7.78 14.24
CA GLN A 139 3.06 -8.08 14.36
C GLN A 139 2.70 -9.37 13.60
N VAL A 140 1.87 -10.18 14.25
CA VAL A 140 1.24 -11.37 13.69
C VAL A 140 -0.25 -11.25 13.97
N THR A 141 -1.06 -11.48 12.93
CA THR A 141 -2.52 -11.38 13.00
C THR A 141 -3.13 -12.69 12.52
N LEU A 142 -4.00 -13.27 13.32
CA LEU A 142 -4.96 -14.28 12.89
C LEU A 142 -6.29 -13.56 12.67
N GLN A 143 -6.88 -13.73 11.48
CA GLN A 143 -8.18 -13.15 11.15
C GLN A 143 -9.29 -14.20 11.22
N ASN A 144 -10.51 -13.74 11.52
CA ASN A 144 -11.75 -14.53 11.50
C ASN A 144 -11.61 -15.83 12.29
N LEU A 145 -11.17 -15.72 13.54
CA LEU A 145 -11.00 -16.88 14.40
C LEU A 145 -12.37 -17.35 14.94
N ALA A 146 -12.88 -18.45 14.38
CA ALA A 146 -14.07 -19.11 14.89
C ALA A 146 -13.93 -19.50 16.37
N ILE A 147 -14.85 -18.97 17.18
CA ILE A 147 -14.96 -19.22 18.62
C ILE A 147 -16.25 -19.96 18.95
N SER A 148 -16.17 -20.93 19.84
CA SER A 148 -17.30 -21.77 20.24
C SER A 148 -17.85 -21.38 21.61
N THR A 149 -19.02 -21.94 21.95
CA THR A 149 -19.63 -21.73 23.28
C THR A 149 -18.98 -22.55 24.38
N LYS A 150 -17.95 -23.35 24.05
CA LYS A 150 -17.20 -24.20 24.98
C LYS A 150 -15.75 -23.75 25.01
N TRP A 151 -15.11 -23.97 26.16
CA TRP A 151 -13.67 -23.77 26.27
C TRP A 151 -12.92 -24.67 25.31
N GLU A 152 -12.20 -24.05 24.38
CA GLU A 152 -11.34 -24.71 23.41
C GLU A 152 -9.95 -24.09 23.43
N LYS A 153 -8.93 -24.90 23.10
CA LYS A 153 -7.56 -24.41 23.00
C LYS A 153 -7.30 -23.90 21.59
N TYR A 154 -6.79 -22.69 21.49
CA TYR A 154 -6.40 -22.04 20.26
C TYR A 154 -4.88 -21.87 20.19
N VAL A 155 -4.37 -21.82 18.96
CA VAL A 155 -2.94 -21.76 18.65
C VAL A 155 -2.73 -20.73 17.53
N ILE A 156 -1.90 -19.73 17.81
CA ILE A 156 -1.38 -18.77 16.84
C ILE A 156 0.11 -19.08 16.66
N PRO A 157 0.51 -19.69 15.53
CA PRO A 157 1.91 -19.99 15.24
C PRO A 157 2.80 -18.75 15.20
N ILE A 158 4.05 -18.89 15.62
CA ILE A 158 5.07 -17.85 15.44
C ILE A 158 5.80 -18.07 14.10
N PRO A 159 5.83 -17.06 13.19
CA PRO A 159 6.45 -17.18 11.88
C PRO A 159 7.93 -17.57 11.90
N ASP A 160 8.75 -16.79 12.62
CA ASP A 160 10.16 -17.06 12.90
C ASP A 160 10.49 -16.60 14.33
N PRO A 161 10.50 -17.51 15.30
CA PRO A 161 10.77 -17.17 16.69
C PRO A 161 12.12 -16.51 16.91
N SER A 162 13.13 -16.80 16.08
CA SER A 162 14.48 -16.28 16.27
C SER A 162 14.56 -14.75 16.21
N LYS A 163 13.54 -14.10 15.62
CA LYS A 163 13.42 -12.64 15.54
C LYS A 163 12.87 -12.00 16.83
N LEU A 164 12.28 -12.79 17.74
CA LEU A 164 11.52 -12.29 18.89
C LEU A 164 12.35 -12.18 20.19
N ILE A 165 13.48 -11.48 20.15
CA ILE A 165 14.40 -11.38 21.31
C ILE A 165 14.06 -10.21 22.24
N ASN A 166 13.42 -9.16 21.71
CA ASN A 166 13.10 -7.92 22.43
C ASN A 166 11.63 -7.57 22.18
N GLN A 167 10.70 -8.26 22.84
CA GLN A 167 9.26 -8.11 22.60
C GLN A 167 8.53 -7.55 23.81
N THR A 168 7.70 -6.54 23.59
CA THR A 168 6.75 -6.05 24.61
C THR A 168 5.30 -6.33 24.22
N GLY A 169 4.92 -6.31 22.93
CA GLY A 169 3.54 -6.63 22.50
C GLY A 169 3.23 -8.12 22.56
N LEU A 170 2.56 -8.59 23.62
CA LEU A 170 2.41 -10.02 23.90
C LEU A 170 1.07 -10.61 23.46
N PHE A 171 0.00 -9.83 23.48
CA PHE A 171 -1.33 -10.25 23.05
C PHE A 171 -2.15 -9.05 22.63
N TRP A 172 -3.00 -9.20 21.62
CA TRP A 172 -3.99 -8.19 21.27
C TRP A 172 -5.18 -8.84 20.57
N LEU A 173 -6.31 -8.14 20.57
CA LEU A 173 -7.47 -8.46 19.75
C LEU A 173 -8.16 -7.17 19.29
N ALA A 174 -8.94 -7.28 18.22
CA ALA A 174 -9.94 -6.32 17.80
C ALA A 174 -11.16 -7.09 17.31
N GLU A 175 -12.32 -6.81 17.90
CA GLU A 175 -13.56 -7.55 17.65
C GLU A 175 -14.78 -6.65 17.76
N GLY A 176 -15.62 -6.64 16.74
CA GLY A 176 -16.91 -5.97 16.73
C GLY A 176 -17.65 -6.15 15.42
N ALA A 177 -18.97 -6.04 15.47
CA ALA A 177 -19.83 -6.25 14.31
C ALA A 177 -19.49 -5.31 13.14
N GLU A 178 -19.32 -5.89 11.94
CA GLU A 178 -19.03 -5.15 10.70
C GLU A 178 -20.29 -4.52 10.09
N ASN A 179 -21.47 -5.12 10.32
CA ASN A 179 -22.74 -4.65 9.79
C ASN A 179 -23.95 -5.09 10.66
N GLU A 180 -25.15 -4.59 10.35
CA GLU A 180 -26.39 -4.90 11.09
C GLU A 180 -26.81 -6.38 11.07
N ASN A 181 -26.30 -7.17 10.10
CA ASN A 181 -26.59 -8.59 9.97
C ASN A 181 -25.50 -9.48 10.58
N ASP A 182 -24.47 -8.89 11.16
CA ASP A 182 -23.34 -9.58 11.76
C ASP A 182 -23.67 -10.08 13.18
N GLU A 183 -22.70 -10.68 13.88
CA GLU A 183 -22.91 -11.06 15.28
C GLU A 183 -23.32 -9.86 16.15
N ASN A 184 -24.52 -9.94 16.73
CA ASN A 184 -24.95 -8.99 17.77
C ASN A 184 -23.96 -9.04 18.97
N GLY A 185 -23.99 -8.01 19.81
CA GLY A 185 -23.12 -7.93 20.98
C GLY A 185 -23.13 -9.21 21.85
N PHE A 186 -21.94 -9.65 22.25
CA PHE A 186 -21.70 -10.91 22.92
C PHE A 186 -20.52 -10.84 23.88
N VAL A 187 -20.24 -11.93 24.59
CA VAL A 187 -19.15 -11.96 25.57
C VAL A 187 -18.12 -12.99 25.15
N ILE A 188 -16.84 -12.63 25.25
CA ILE A 188 -15.70 -13.53 25.03
C ILE A 188 -14.94 -13.69 26.34
N TRP A 189 -14.55 -14.93 26.64
CA TRP A 189 -13.64 -15.23 27.74
C TRP A 189 -12.36 -15.84 27.20
N PHE A 190 -11.23 -15.45 27.81
CA PHE A 190 -9.91 -16.01 27.56
C PHE A 190 -9.26 -16.43 28.88
N ASP A 191 -8.52 -17.52 28.83
CA ASP A 191 -7.79 -18.05 29.97
C ASP A 191 -6.50 -18.76 29.49
N GLU A 192 -5.51 -18.92 30.38
CA GLU A 192 -4.24 -19.60 30.10
C GLU A 192 -3.52 -19.05 28.83
N ILE A 193 -3.47 -17.73 28.68
CA ILE A 193 -2.79 -17.05 27.56
C ILE A 193 -1.28 -17.07 27.79
N LYS A 194 -0.54 -17.77 26.92
CA LYS A 194 0.91 -17.92 27.04
C LYS A 194 1.58 -18.34 25.73
N PHE A 195 2.83 -17.93 25.58
CA PHE A 195 3.73 -18.47 24.59
C PHE A 195 4.23 -19.84 25.04
N GLU A 196 4.12 -20.83 24.16
CA GLU A 196 4.53 -22.22 24.40
C GLU A 196 5.45 -22.72 23.29
N LYS A 197 6.26 -23.73 23.64
CA LYS A 197 6.98 -24.55 22.67
C LYS A 197 6.22 -25.85 22.50
N LEU A 198 5.28 -25.88 21.57
CA LEU A 198 4.43 -27.03 21.29
C LEU A 198 5.19 -28.17 20.60
N GLY A 199 6.21 -27.85 19.80
CA GLY A 199 6.96 -28.82 19.00
C GLY A 199 6.15 -29.48 17.88
N THR A 200 4.92 -29.03 17.65
CA THR A 200 3.95 -29.59 16.70
C THR A 200 3.50 -28.59 15.64
N VAL A 201 4.04 -27.37 15.65
CA VAL A 201 3.88 -26.39 14.57
C VAL A 201 4.85 -26.76 13.46
N ALA A 202 4.33 -27.15 12.29
CA ALA A 202 5.15 -27.74 11.23
C ALA A 202 4.76 -27.24 9.84
N GLN A 203 5.59 -27.58 8.85
CA GLN A 203 5.38 -27.29 7.43
C GLN A 203 5.10 -25.80 7.13
N PRO A 204 6.01 -24.89 7.52
CA PRO A 204 5.87 -23.48 7.16
C PRO A 204 5.74 -23.31 5.65
N ARG A 205 4.71 -22.57 5.24
CA ARG A 205 4.44 -22.20 3.85
C ARG A 205 4.19 -20.70 3.79
N PRO A 206 5.25 -19.88 3.64
CA PRO A 206 5.11 -18.44 3.49
C PRO A 206 4.58 -18.08 2.09
N ALA A 207 3.92 -16.94 1.99
CA ALA A 207 3.46 -16.38 0.72
C ALA A 207 3.55 -14.85 0.75
N ILE A 208 3.84 -14.27 -0.40
CA ILE A 208 3.69 -12.84 -0.71
C ILE A 208 2.60 -12.71 -1.77
N PHE A 209 1.87 -11.59 -1.80
CA PHE A 209 0.71 -11.40 -2.69
C PHE A 209 -0.31 -12.55 -2.64
N LEU A 210 -0.54 -13.13 -1.45
CA LEU A 210 -1.40 -14.30 -1.25
C LEU A 210 -0.97 -15.55 -2.05
N GLY A 211 0.26 -15.58 -2.57
CA GLY A 211 0.79 -16.66 -3.37
C GLY A 211 0.66 -16.45 -4.88
N GLU A 212 0.15 -15.30 -5.31
CA GLU A 212 -0.03 -14.96 -6.72
C GLU A 212 1.27 -14.46 -7.36
N GLU A 213 1.41 -14.75 -8.66
CA GLU A 213 2.46 -14.21 -9.52
C GLU A 213 1.90 -12.95 -10.19
N LEU A 214 2.40 -11.77 -9.79
CA LEU A 214 1.93 -10.49 -10.32
C LEU A 214 2.85 -9.97 -11.41
N GLU A 215 2.26 -9.38 -12.45
CA GLU A 215 2.96 -8.63 -13.49
C GLU A 215 2.53 -7.16 -13.44
N VAL A 216 3.50 -6.25 -13.28
CA VAL A 216 3.23 -4.80 -13.17
C VAL A 216 4.15 -4.02 -14.10
N GLN A 217 3.58 -3.07 -14.84
CA GLN A 217 4.35 -2.05 -15.55
C GLN A 217 4.31 -0.73 -14.76
N THR A 218 5.45 -0.06 -14.65
CA THR A 218 5.60 1.13 -13.79
C THR A 218 6.71 2.06 -14.30
N PHE A 219 6.98 3.14 -13.57
CA PHE A 219 7.99 4.14 -13.92
C PHE A 219 8.99 4.33 -12.78
N THR A 220 10.16 4.86 -13.10
CA THR A 220 11.16 5.26 -12.09
C THR A 220 10.58 6.32 -11.17
N GLY A 221 10.79 6.16 -9.86
CA GLY A 221 10.22 7.02 -8.81
C GLY A 221 8.93 6.47 -8.20
N SER A 222 8.28 5.50 -8.84
CA SER A 222 7.11 4.83 -8.26
C SER A 222 7.46 3.98 -7.05
N VAL A 223 6.45 3.76 -6.20
CA VAL A 223 6.54 2.92 -5.01
C VAL A 223 5.41 1.91 -5.02
N ILE A 224 5.73 0.63 -4.77
CA ILE A 224 4.76 -0.48 -4.67
C ILE A 224 4.84 -1.06 -3.27
N ASN A 225 3.70 -1.24 -2.60
CA ASN A 225 3.63 -1.90 -1.30
C ASN A 225 3.45 -3.40 -1.48
N LEU A 226 4.27 -4.20 -0.80
CA LEU A 226 4.06 -5.63 -0.69
C LEU A 226 2.84 -5.90 0.20
N ASN A 227 1.89 -6.65 -0.36
CA ASN A 227 0.65 -7.02 0.30
C ASN A 227 0.52 -8.56 0.35
N GLY A 228 -0.48 -9.06 1.07
CA GLY A 228 -0.76 -10.50 1.11
C GLY A 228 0.35 -11.33 1.75
N LEU A 229 1.09 -10.74 2.69
CA LEU A 229 2.17 -11.37 3.43
C LEU A 229 1.58 -12.33 4.47
N THR A 230 1.69 -13.62 4.20
CA THR A 230 1.10 -14.66 5.06
C THR A 230 2.06 -15.81 5.30
N GLN A 231 1.78 -16.59 6.33
CA GLN A 231 2.41 -17.88 6.51
C GLN A 231 1.41 -18.91 7.03
N THR A 232 1.38 -20.05 6.35
CA THR A 232 0.54 -21.19 6.74
C THR A 232 1.39 -22.24 7.45
N PHE A 233 0.87 -22.78 8.55
CA PHE A 233 1.43 -23.90 9.29
C PHE A 233 0.43 -25.05 9.39
N ASN A 234 0.92 -26.28 9.47
CA ASN A 234 0.13 -27.40 9.94
C ASN A 234 0.28 -27.51 11.46
N LEU A 235 -0.83 -27.60 12.18
CA LEU A 235 -0.86 -27.77 13.63
C LEU A 235 -0.88 -29.25 14.02
N GLY A 236 -0.57 -29.57 15.28
CA GLY A 236 -0.65 -30.93 15.81
C GLY A 236 -2.04 -31.60 15.71
N SER A 237 -3.10 -30.81 15.52
CA SER A 237 -4.46 -31.29 15.23
C SER A 237 -4.64 -31.78 13.77
N GLY A 238 -3.67 -31.54 12.90
CA GLY A 238 -3.75 -31.77 11.46
C GLY A 238 -4.39 -30.61 10.67
N VAL A 239 -4.90 -29.59 11.35
CA VAL A 239 -5.52 -28.40 10.73
C VAL A 239 -4.44 -27.42 10.26
N ASN A 240 -4.63 -26.85 9.08
CA ASN A 240 -3.79 -25.75 8.60
C ASN A 240 -4.26 -24.43 9.23
N LYS A 241 -3.31 -23.64 9.72
CA LYS A 241 -3.54 -22.32 10.30
C LYS A 241 -2.70 -21.30 9.53
N THR A 242 -3.35 -20.28 8.99
CA THR A 242 -2.72 -19.18 8.27
C THR A 242 -2.75 -17.93 9.13
N VAL A 243 -1.63 -17.22 9.19
CA VAL A 243 -1.52 -15.92 9.86
C VAL A 243 -1.02 -14.87 8.86
N ILE A 244 -1.46 -13.63 9.03
CA ILE A 244 -0.86 -12.46 8.39
C ILE A 244 0.38 -12.08 9.17
N VAL A 245 1.44 -11.74 8.43
CA VAL A 245 2.79 -11.62 8.97
C VAL A 245 3.38 -10.27 8.57
N ALA A 246 3.93 -9.55 9.54
CA ALA A 246 4.63 -8.30 9.26
C ALA A 246 5.81 -8.50 8.27
N PRO A 247 6.11 -7.52 7.40
CA PRO A 247 7.18 -7.61 6.41
C PRO A 247 8.56 -7.98 6.97
N SER A 248 8.86 -7.57 8.20
CA SER A 248 10.19 -7.79 8.82
C SER A 248 10.53 -9.26 9.08
N TYR A 249 9.54 -10.16 9.00
CA TYR A 249 9.80 -11.60 9.04
C TYR A 249 10.39 -12.13 7.74
N PHE A 250 10.15 -11.45 6.62
CA PHE A 250 10.65 -11.85 5.31
C PHE A 250 12.03 -11.27 5.01
N GLU A 251 12.78 -12.02 4.22
CA GLU A 251 13.97 -11.57 3.51
C GLU A 251 13.58 -11.41 2.03
N PHE A 252 13.38 -10.18 1.60
CA PHE A 252 13.02 -9.85 0.22
C PHE A 252 14.26 -9.81 -0.66
N THR A 253 14.14 -10.32 -1.88
CA THR A 253 15.21 -10.31 -2.90
C THR A 253 14.65 -9.75 -4.19
N SER A 254 15.36 -8.78 -4.76
CA SER A 254 15.16 -8.32 -6.14
C SER A 254 16.20 -8.95 -7.05
N SER A 255 15.81 -9.40 -8.24
CA SER A 255 16.74 -9.85 -9.27
C SER A 255 17.68 -8.73 -9.74
N ASP A 256 17.24 -7.46 -9.64
CA ASP A 256 18.03 -6.27 -9.96
C ASP A 256 17.72 -5.11 -8.99
N PRO A 257 18.53 -4.92 -7.94
CA PRO A 257 18.38 -3.84 -6.96
C PRO A 257 18.64 -2.42 -7.47
N ASP A 258 19.18 -2.27 -8.69
CA ASP A 258 19.34 -0.96 -9.35
C ASP A 258 18.06 -0.55 -10.10
N ILE A 259 17.17 -1.51 -10.40
CA ILE A 259 15.84 -1.27 -10.98
C ILE A 259 14.79 -1.20 -9.88
N ALA A 260 14.73 -2.20 -8.99
CA ALA A 260 13.73 -2.28 -7.94
C ALA A 260 14.36 -2.70 -6.61
N ARG A 261 14.18 -1.89 -5.57
CA ARG A 261 14.73 -2.16 -4.23
C ARG A 261 13.61 -2.31 -3.22
N VAL A 262 13.66 -3.39 -2.44
CA VAL A 262 12.71 -3.66 -1.37
C VAL A 262 13.35 -3.34 -0.02
N ASP A 263 12.63 -2.63 0.84
CA ASP A 263 13.07 -2.34 2.21
C ASP A 263 12.50 -3.32 3.25
N GLU A 264 12.91 -3.17 4.52
CA GLU A 264 12.45 -4.03 5.63
C GLU A 264 10.96 -3.87 5.99
N ARG A 265 10.29 -2.85 5.44
CA ARG A 265 8.86 -2.59 5.61
C ARG A 265 8.03 -3.14 4.44
N GLY A 266 8.66 -3.82 3.50
CA GLY A 266 8.00 -4.38 2.33
C GLY A 266 7.63 -3.32 1.29
N MET A 267 8.32 -2.17 1.29
CA MET A 267 8.12 -1.13 0.29
C MET A 267 9.12 -1.31 -0.85
N ILE A 268 8.63 -1.40 -2.08
CA ILE A 268 9.43 -1.53 -3.30
C ILE A 268 9.58 -0.16 -3.95
N SER A 269 10.79 0.36 -4.01
CA SER A 269 11.12 1.61 -4.71
C SER A 269 11.68 1.29 -6.10
N ILE A 270 11.13 1.93 -7.13
CA ILE A 270 11.59 1.78 -8.52
C ILE A 270 12.64 2.86 -8.81
N LEU A 271 13.87 2.43 -9.07
CA LEU A 271 15.06 3.28 -9.13
C LEU A 271 15.62 3.46 -10.55
N GLY A 272 15.29 2.56 -11.47
CA GLY A 272 15.79 2.59 -12.85
C GLY A 272 14.83 1.91 -13.82
N SER A 273 15.16 1.96 -15.11
CA SER A 273 14.41 1.31 -16.19
C SER A 273 14.85 -0.13 -16.40
N GLY A 274 13.93 -1.01 -16.80
CA GLY A 274 14.18 -2.40 -17.15
C GLY A 274 13.28 -3.36 -16.38
N PHE A 275 13.67 -4.63 -16.31
CA PHE A 275 12.88 -5.68 -15.66
C PHE A 275 13.50 -6.07 -14.32
N ALA A 276 12.66 -6.29 -13.31
CA ALA A 276 13.07 -6.89 -12.05
C ALA A 276 12.01 -7.89 -11.56
N GLU A 277 12.45 -8.94 -10.89
CA GLU A 277 11.60 -9.89 -10.18
C GLU A 277 11.85 -9.76 -8.68
N VAL A 278 10.78 -9.59 -7.90
CA VAL A 278 10.83 -9.55 -6.43
C VAL A 278 10.27 -10.86 -5.87
N THR A 279 11.08 -11.52 -5.06
CA THR A 279 10.73 -12.76 -4.33
C THR A 279 11.07 -12.62 -2.84
N ALA A 280 10.63 -13.58 -2.02
CA ALA A 280 10.90 -13.55 -0.58
C ALA A 280 11.22 -14.93 0.00
N ILE A 281 11.98 -14.94 1.10
CA ILE A 281 12.23 -16.10 1.96
C ILE A 281 11.76 -15.75 3.37
N LEU A 282 11.14 -16.69 4.09
CA LEU A 282 10.85 -16.57 5.51
C LEU A 282 11.32 -17.83 6.23
N GLY A 283 12.19 -17.68 7.23
CA GLY A 283 12.67 -18.81 8.04
C GLY A 283 13.37 -19.89 7.20
N GLY A 284 14.04 -19.49 6.11
CA GLY A 284 14.72 -20.40 5.18
C GLY A 284 13.80 -21.09 4.17
N VAL A 285 12.51 -20.78 4.12
CA VAL A 285 11.55 -21.30 3.13
C VAL A 285 11.20 -20.23 2.12
N LYS A 286 11.31 -20.55 0.82
CA LYS A 286 10.87 -19.66 -0.26
C LYS A 286 9.37 -19.42 -0.16
N ALA A 287 8.95 -18.16 -0.18
CA ALA A 287 7.55 -17.79 -0.22
C ALA A 287 6.93 -18.10 -1.59
N GLN A 288 5.65 -18.48 -1.60
CA GLN A 288 4.85 -18.52 -2.83
C GLN A 288 4.52 -17.09 -3.30
N GLY A 289 4.34 -16.92 -4.61
CA GLY A 289 4.11 -15.64 -5.25
C GLY A 289 5.39 -14.88 -5.56
N SER A 290 5.28 -13.96 -6.52
CA SER A 290 6.33 -13.02 -6.91
C SER A 290 5.72 -11.76 -7.51
N LEU A 291 6.56 -10.74 -7.68
CA LEU A 291 6.25 -9.59 -8.54
C LEU A 291 7.29 -9.52 -9.65
N SER A 292 6.85 -9.79 -10.88
CA SER A 292 7.58 -9.41 -12.08
C SER A 292 7.19 -8.00 -12.45
N LEU A 293 8.16 -7.09 -12.56
CA LEU A 293 7.89 -5.71 -12.95
C LEU A 293 8.75 -5.26 -14.11
N GLU A 294 8.16 -4.41 -14.95
CA GLU A 294 8.84 -3.64 -15.98
C GLU A 294 8.77 -2.16 -15.59
N SER A 295 9.92 -1.54 -15.35
CA SER A 295 10.03 -0.09 -15.29
C SER A 295 10.33 0.45 -16.69
N LEU A 296 9.46 1.30 -17.21
CA LEU A 296 9.65 2.00 -18.48
C LEU A 296 10.66 3.16 -18.39
N GLY A 297 11.31 3.34 -17.24
CA GLY A 297 12.20 4.46 -16.95
C GLY A 297 11.46 5.66 -16.39
N THR A 298 12.06 6.84 -16.52
CA THR A 298 11.39 8.09 -16.10
C THR A 298 10.14 8.29 -16.96
N PHE A 299 9.01 8.57 -16.31
CA PHE A 299 7.82 8.99 -17.03
C PHE A 299 8.14 10.28 -17.80
N ALA A 300 8.08 10.22 -19.13
CA ALA A 300 8.19 11.41 -19.95
C ALA A 300 6.85 12.14 -19.85
N THR A 301 6.83 13.34 -19.26
CA THR A 301 5.65 14.20 -19.21
C THR A 301 5.33 14.73 -20.60
N ALA A 302 4.10 15.19 -20.81
CA ALA A 302 3.75 15.85 -22.06
C ALA A 302 4.57 17.16 -22.25
N PRO A 303 4.72 17.66 -23.48
CA PRO A 303 5.39 18.93 -23.72
C PRO A 303 4.70 20.09 -22.98
N ILE A 304 5.43 20.81 -22.15
CA ILE A 304 4.87 21.96 -21.42
C ILE A 304 4.38 23.02 -22.43
N PRO A 305 3.08 23.39 -22.42
CA PRO A 305 2.56 24.42 -23.30
C PRO A 305 3.26 25.77 -23.11
N THR A 306 3.60 26.44 -24.22
CA THR A 306 4.34 27.72 -24.21
C THR A 306 3.54 28.90 -24.74
N ARG A 307 2.26 28.68 -25.08
CA ARG A 307 1.38 29.72 -25.63
C ARG A 307 1.09 30.77 -24.57
N ASN A 308 0.83 32.00 -25.02
CA ASN A 308 0.48 33.08 -24.11
C ASN A 308 -0.86 32.74 -23.42
N PRO A 309 -0.94 32.71 -22.07
CA PRO A 309 -2.18 32.40 -21.36
C PRO A 309 -3.38 33.26 -21.76
N SER A 310 -3.17 34.49 -22.26
CA SER A 310 -4.27 35.34 -22.75
C SER A 310 -4.96 34.82 -24.02
N ASN A 311 -4.30 33.92 -24.75
CA ASN A 311 -4.77 33.34 -26.00
C ASN A 311 -5.25 31.90 -25.81
N VAL A 312 -5.44 31.45 -24.57
CA VAL A 312 -5.74 30.05 -24.23
C VAL A 312 -7.00 29.98 -23.38
N ILE A 313 -7.87 29.03 -23.70
CA ILE A 313 -8.96 28.57 -22.82
C ILE A 313 -8.63 27.14 -22.42
N SER A 314 -8.12 26.95 -21.20
CA SER A 314 -7.62 25.66 -20.73
C SER A 314 -8.73 24.79 -20.14
N ILE A 315 -8.84 23.54 -20.60
CA ILE A 315 -9.74 22.52 -20.03
C ILE A 315 -8.97 21.67 -19.02
N PHE A 316 -7.76 21.22 -19.39
CA PHE A 316 -6.90 20.41 -18.54
C PHE A 316 -5.44 20.67 -18.89
N SER A 317 -4.70 21.35 -18.02
CA SER A 317 -3.25 21.57 -18.13
C SER A 317 -2.72 22.11 -16.81
N ASP A 318 -1.51 21.71 -16.43
CA ASP A 318 -0.79 22.29 -15.29
C ASP A 318 -0.15 23.66 -15.62
N ALA A 319 -0.02 24.01 -16.90
CA ALA A 319 0.59 25.26 -17.35
C ALA A 319 -0.37 26.48 -17.31
N TYR A 320 -1.69 26.25 -17.25
CA TYR A 320 -2.70 27.30 -17.33
C TYR A 320 -3.77 27.15 -16.25
N THR A 321 -4.55 28.22 -16.05
CA THR A 321 -5.75 28.13 -15.21
C THR A 321 -6.87 27.45 -15.98
N ASN A 322 -7.29 26.27 -15.52
CA ASN A 322 -8.36 25.50 -16.13
C ASN A 322 -9.73 26.12 -15.85
N VAL A 323 -10.62 26.06 -16.85
CA VAL A 323 -12.05 26.37 -16.69
C VAL A 323 -12.74 25.26 -15.89
N PRO A 324 -13.94 25.52 -15.33
CA PRO A 324 -14.73 24.47 -14.70
C PRO A 324 -15.04 23.33 -15.68
N VAL A 325 -14.83 22.09 -15.22
CA VAL A 325 -15.17 20.86 -15.94
C VAL A 325 -16.10 20.05 -15.03
N ASP A 326 -17.19 19.54 -15.59
CA ASP A 326 -18.17 18.74 -14.85
C ASP A 326 -17.57 17.37 -14.51
N PHE A 327 -16.95 16.72 -15.51
CA PHE A 327 -16.19 15.49 -15.37
C PHE A 327 -15.27 15.26 -16.57
N PHE A 328 -14.21 14.47 -16.37
CA PHE A 328 -13.34 13.97 -17.45
C PHE A 328 -13.81 12.61 -18.00
N ASN A 329 -14.60 11.86 -17.23
CA ASN A 329 -15.17 10.58 -17.64
C ASN A 329 -16.66 10.49 -17.26
N GLY A 330 -17.55 10.47 -18.26
CA GLY A 330 -19.00 10.51 -18.08
C GLY A 330 -19.70 9.17 -17.86
N PHE A 331 -19.00 8.03 -18.07
CA PHE A 331 -19.56 6.68 -17.93
C PHE A 331 -20.91 6.48 -18.66
N PHE A 332 -21.00 6.97 -19.89
CA PHE A 332 -22.26 6.93 -20.66
C PHE A 332 -22.71 5.50 -21.02
N GLY A 333 -23.98 5.33 -21.34
CA GLY A 333 -24.50 4.04 -21.81
C GLY A 333 -23.75 3.53 -23.05
N GLY A 334 -23.20 2.32 -22.97
CA GLY A 334 -22.39 1.72 -24.03
C GLY A 334 -20.90 2.05 -23.96
N GLN A 335 -20.46 2.87 -23.01
CA GLN A 335 -19.05 3.09 -22.71
C GLN A 335 -18.47 1.88 -21.94
N THR A 336 -17.28 1.45 -22.33
CA THR A 336 -16.46 0.47 -21.60
C THR A 336 -15.26 1.12 -20.91
N THR A 337 -14.98 2.38 -21.24
CA THR A 337 -13.80 3.11 -20.78
C THR A 337 -13.81 3.35 -19.28
N THR A 338 -12.72 2.95 -18.63
CA THR A 338 -12.40 3.22 -17.23
C THR A 338 -11.27 4.24 -17.14
N GLY A 339 -11.01 4.74 -15.93
CA GLY A 339 -9.91 5.68 -15.67
C GLY A 339 -10.36 7.10 -15.38
N GLY A 340 -9.39 8.00 -15.26
CA GLY A 340 -9.55 9.38 -14.80
C GLY A 340 -8.20 10.09 -14.56
N THR A 341 -8.26 11.22 -13.88
CA THR A 341 -7.08 12.03 -13.55
C THR A 341 -6.17 11.31 -12.56
N LEU A 342 -4.86 11.38 -12.76
CA LEU A 342 -3.84 10.89 -11.85
C LEU A 342 -2.63 11.81 -11.85
N ASP A 343 -1.91 11.84 -10.74
CA ASP A 343 -0.64 12.54 -10.58
C ASP A 343 0.50 11.54 -10.79
N ILE A 344 1.37 11.78 -11.77
CA ILE A 344 2.65 11.07 -11.91
C ILE A 344 3.77 12.05 -11.63
N SER A 345 4.39 11.91 -10.46
CA SER A 345 5.57 12.70 -10.08
C SER A 345 5.32 14.22 -10.12
N GLY A 346 4.11 14.68 -9.80
CA GLY A 346 3.70 16.08 -9.81
C GLY A 346 3.16 16.60 -11.14
N ASP A 347 2.99 15.75 -12.14
CA ASP A 347 2.35 16.04 -13.43
C ASP A 347 0.95 15.42 -13.44
N ASN A 348 -0.09 16.25 -13.61
CA ASN A 348 -1.46 15.77 -13.69
C ASN A 348 -1.74 15.30 -15.12
N VAL A 349 -2.05 14.01 -15.28
CA VAL A 349 -2.45 13.43 -16.56
C VAL A 349 -3.79 12.70 -16.40
N ILE A 350 -4.47 12.45 -17.52
CA ILE A 350 -5.67 11.62 -17.52
C ILE A 350 -5.32 10.26 -18.15
N LEU A 351 -5.55 9.17 -17.44
CA LEU A 351 -5.44 7.81 -17.99
C LEU A 351 -6.83 7.28 -18.33
N TYR A 352 -6.96 6.76 -19.54
CA TYR A 352 -8.10 5.97 -19.96
C TYR A 352 -7.66 4.55 -20.30
N GLU A 353 -8.41 3.58 -19.80
CA GLU A 353 -8.23 2.15 -20.06
C GLU A 353 -9.53 1.54 -20.59
N ASN A 354 -9.45 0.40 -21.26
CA ASN A 354 -10.60 -0.24 -21.92
C ASN A 354 -11.36 0.74 -22.84
N LEU A 355 -10.58 1.60 -23.52
CA LEU A 355 -11.09 2.73 -24.27
C LEU A 355 -11.95 2.27 -25.45
N ASN A 356 -13.21 2.72 -25.48
CA ASN A 356 -14.07 2.63 -26.67
C ASN A 356 -14.55 4.03 -27.06
N PHE A 357 -15.04 4.80 -26.09
CA PHE A 357 -15.17 6.24 -26.16
C PHE A 357 -15.29 6.84 -24.76
N VAL A 358 -14.85 8.08 -24.58
CA VAL A 358 -15.02 8.82 -23.32
C VAL A 358 -15.16 10.31 -23.64
N SER A 359 -16.04 11.00 -22.91
CA SER A 359 -16.18 12.45 -23.04
C SER A 359 -15.83 13.17 -21.76
N THR A 360 -15.09 14.27 -21.93
CA THR A 360 -14.96 15.34 -20.96
C THR A 360 -16.07 16.36 -21.20
N GLU A 361 -16.84 16.69 -20.16
CA GLU A 361 -18.00 17.58 -20.25
C GLU A 361 -17.79 18.84 -19.40
N PHE A 362 -18.21 19.98 -19.93
CA PHE A 362 -18.15 21.29 -19.29
C PHE A 362 -19.37 22.11 -19.71
N THR A 363 -20.52 21.82 -19.11
CA THR A 363 -21.79 22.50 -19.38
C THR A 363 -22.10 23.61 -18.38
N ASN A 364 -21.33 23.68 -17.29
CA ASN A 364 -21.55 24.63 -16.18
C ASN A 364 -20.32 25.54 -15.91
N PRO A 365 -20.00 26.49 -16.80
CA PRO A 365 -20.65 26.79 -18.08
C PRO A 365 -19.97 26.12 -19.28
N THR A 366 -20.64 26.15 -20.44
CA THR A 366 -20.03 25.87 -21.74
C THR A 366 -18.93 26.87 -22.10
N ILE A 367 -18.06 26.46 -23.02
CA ILE A 367 -16.93 27.25 -23.50
C ILE A 367 -17.30 28.02 -24.76
N ASN A 368 -17.08 29.34 -24.72
CA ASN A 368 -17.10 30.18 -25.92
C ASN A 368 -15.70 30.24 -26.55
N ALA A 369 -15.48 29.41 -27.57
CA ALA A 369 -14.26 29.34 -28.35
C ALA A 369 -14.36 30.14 -29.68
N SER A 370 -15.29 31.09 -29.81
CA SER A 370 -15.51 31.86 -31.05
C SER A 370 -14.32 32.72 -31.51
N GLN A 371 -13.42 33.06 -30.59
CA GLN A 371 -12.17 33.79 -30.87
C GLN A 371 -10.97 32.85 -31.04
N MET A 372 -11.16 31.54 -30.83
CA MET A 372 -10.11 30.54 -30.94
C MET A 372 -10.08 29.97 -32.35
N THR A 373 -8.93 29.44 -32.72
CA THR A 373 -8.65 28.92 -34.07
C THR A 373 -8.39 27.43 -34.06
N HIS A 374 -7.90 26.90 -32.93
CA HIS A 374 -7.45 25.53 -32.80
C HIS A 374 -7.89 24.94 -31.46
N PHE A 375 -8.02 23.63 -31.45
CA PHE A 375 -8.04 22.80 -30.26
C PHE A 375 -6.71 22.06 -30.17
N HIS A 376 -6.07 22.11 -29.02
CA HIS A 376 -4.83 21.40 -28.72
C HIS A 376 -5.09 20.29 -27.69
N VAL A 377 -4.43 19.17 -27.88
CA VAL A 377 -4.36 18.07 -26.91
C VAL A 377 -3.04 17.31 -27.10
N ASP A 378 -2.41 16.92 -25.99
CA ASP A 378 -1.33 15.95 -26.00
C ASP A 378 -1.92 14.55 -25.72
N ILE A 379 -1.60 13.58 -26.58
CA ILE A 379 -2.04 12.19 -26.43
C ILE A 379 -0.83 11.27 -26.48
N GLN A 380 -0.73 10.34 -25.54
CA GLN A 380 0.21 9.23 -25.60
C GLN A 380 -0.56 7.91 -25.63
N VAL A 381 -0.33 7.08 -26.65
CA VAL A 381 -0.89 5.72 -26.71
C VAL A 381 -0.02 4.79 -25.88
N ASN A 382 -0.53 4.30 -24.75
CA ASN A 382 0.25 3.51 -23.80
C ASN A 382 0.21 2.00 -24.09
N GLU A 383 0.30 1.65 -25.36
CA GLU A 383 0.32 0.28 -25.87
C GLU A 383 0.96 0.25 -27.26
N ALA A 384 1.20 -0.94 -27.82
CA ALA A 384 1.68 -1.06 -29.18
C ALA A 384 0.60 -0.59 -30.17
N LEU A 385 0.99 0.21 -31.16
CA LEU A 385 0.10 0.65 -32.25
C LEU A 385 0.21 -0.29 -33.44
N GLU A 386 -0.91 -0.84 -33.87
CA GLU A 386 -1.03 -1.73 -35.02
C GLU A 386 -1.62 -1.00 -36.24
N PRO A 387 -1.37 -1.48 -37.48
CA PRO A 387 -1.99 -0.91 -38.67
C PRO A 387 -3.53 -0.96 -38.61
N GLY A 388 -4.17 0.21 -38.67
CA GLY A 388 -5.62 0.35 -38.57
C GLY A 388 -6.12 0.89 -37.24
N ASP A 389 -5.24 1.04 -36.25
CA ASP A 389 -5.57 1.69 -34.99
C ASP A 389 -5.83 3.18 -35.20
N THR A 390 -6.86 3.69 -34.52
CA THR A 390 -7.26 5.09 -34.62
C THR A 390 -7.75 5.66 -33.29
N ILE A 391 -7.51 6.96 -33.10
CA ILE A 391 -8.18 7.77 -32.10
C ILE A 391 -8.92 8.89 -32.83
N ARG A 392 -10.22 9.02 -32.57
CA ARG A 392 -11.06 10.09 -33.10
C ARG A 392 -11.34 11.10 -32.00
N VAL A 393 -11.03 12.36 -32.26
CA VAL A 393 -11.33 13.49 -31.38
C VAL A 393 -12.60 14.16 -31.91
N GLU A 394 -13.60 14.33 -31.05
CA GLU A 394 -14.87 14.97 -31.38
C GLU A 394 -15.09 16.19 -30.49
N LEU A 395 -15.68 17.24 -31.07
CA LEU A 395 -16.19 18.40 -30.34
C LEU A 395 -17.70 18.48 -30.52
N LEU A 396 -18.40 18.85 -29.45
CA LEU A 396 -19.85 19.09 -29.46
C LEU A 396 -20.15 20.50 -28.97
N ASP A 397 -20.98 21.23 -29.71
CA ASP A 397 -21.51 22.56 -29.41
C ASP A 397 -23.03 22.47 -29.24
N PHE A 398 -23.55 23.01 -28.13
CA PHE A 398 -25.00 23.05 -27.85
C PHE A 398 -25.75 24.16 -28.60
N GLY A 399 -25.09 24.88 -29.50
CA GLY A 399 -25.70 25.95 -30.28
C GLY A 399 -26.26 27.10 -29.42
N GLY A 400 -27.09 27.94 -30.02
CA GLY A 400 -27.49 29.23 -29.44
C GLY A 400 -28.36 29.19 -28.18
N ASP A 401 -29.04 28.07 -27.89
CA ASP A 401 -29.85 27.92 -26.66
C ASP A 401 -29.05 27.38 -25.46
N ASN A 402 -27.79 26.98 -25.70
CA ASN A 402 -26.85 26.51 -24.69
C ASN A 402 -27.35 25.28 -23.91
N ALA A 403 -28.09 24.39 -24.56
CA ALA A 403 -28.58 23.15 -23.98
C ALA A 403 -28.56 22.02 -25.02
N PHE A 404 -28.29 20.79 -24.57
CA PHE A 404 -28.36 19.64 -25.47
C PHE A 404 -29.79 19.44 -26.02
N GLY A 405 -29.89 19.23 -27.32
CA GLY A 405 -31.15 19.10 -28.05
C GLY A 405 -31.49 20.35 -28.85
N GLY A 406 -32.76 20.74 -28.90
CA GLY A 406 -33.19 22.00 -29.52
C GLY A 406 -33.11 22.11 -31.05
N GLY A 407 -32.31 21.27 -31.72
CA GLY A 407 -32.09 21.25 -33.17
C GLY A 407 -31.01 22.23 -33.66
N ASN A 408 -30.31 22.91 -32.75
CA ASN A 408 -29.20 23.83 -33.01
C ASN A 408 -27.84 23.27 -32.62
N ASP A 409 -27.79 22.09 -32.00
CA ASP A 409 -26.55 21.38 -31.71
C ASP A 409 -25.75 21.11 -32.99
N SER A 410 -24.43 21.18 -32.85
CA SER A 410 -23.51 20.76 -33.91
C SER A 410 -22.32 20.05 -33.33
N GLY A 411 -21.75 19.13 -34.09
CA GLY A 411 -20.63 18.33 -33.63
C GLY A 411 -19.84 17.81 -34.81
N GLY A 412 -18.53 17.80 -34.65
CA GLY A 412 -17.61 17.38 -35.68
C GLY A 412 -16.48 16.55 -35.09
N SER A 413 -15.80 15.81 -35.96
CA SER A 413 -14.68 14.97 -35.55
C SER A 413 -13.50 15.03 -36.51
N VAL A 414 -12.33 14.68 -35.97
CA VAL A 414 -11.09 14.43 -36.71
C VAL A 414 -10.52 13.09 -36.22
N THR A 415 -10.16 12.22 -37.15
CA THR A 415 -9.59 10.90 -36.84
C THR A 415 -8.10 10.89 -37.11
N PHE A 416 -7.32 10.49 -36.12
CA PHE A 416 -5.89 10.26 -36.20
C PHE A 416 -5.62 8.77 -36.30
N THR A 417 -4.71 8.41 -37.19
CA THR A 417 -4.34 7.01 -37.47
C THR A 417 -3.01 6.63 -36.82
N ASN A 418 -2.66 5.35 -36.87
CA ASN A 418 -1.38 4.84 -36.38
C ASN A 418 -0.12 5.47 -37.02
N THR A 419 -0.24 6.27 -38.09
CA THR A 419 0.88 7.03 -38.68
C THR A 419 1.01 8.45 -38.13
N GLU A 420 0.01 8.93 -37.40
CA GLU A 420 -0.05 10.24 -36.76
C GLU A 420 0.06 10.15 -35.23
N LEU A 421 -0.11 8.95 -34.68
CA LEU A 421 0.04 8.62 -33.27
C LEU A 421 1.37 7.87 -33.03
N GLU A 422 1.90 7.96 -31.82
CA GLU A 422 3.11 7.23 -31.42
C GLU A 422 2.84 6.35 -30.19
N SER A 423 3.43 5.15 -30.21
CA SER A 423 3.38 4.21 -29.09
C SER A 423 4.35 4.67 -28.00
N ARG A 424 3.86 4.83 -26.77
CA ARG A 424 4.62 5.23 -25.57
C ARG A 424 5.40 6.55 -25.74
N ALA A 425 4.92 7.44 -26.61
CA ALA A 425 5.43 8.80 -26.76
C ALA A 425 4.26 9.78 -26.90
N TRP A 426 4.46 11.00 -26.40
CA TRP A 426 3.46 12.06 -26.50
C TRP A 426 3.44 12.66 -27.90
N VAL A 427 2.23 12.79 -28.45
CA VAL A 427 1.97 13.50 -29.68
C VAL A 427 1.11 14.72 -29.37
N SER A 428 1.62 15.90 -29.71
CA SER A 428 0.88 17.15 -29.66
C SER A 428 0.02 17.32 -30.91
N LEU A 429 -1.30 17.36 -30.73
CA LEU A 429 -2.26 17.52 -31.80
C LEU A 429 -2.83 18.94 -31.78
N ASP A 430 -2.34 19.79 -32.67
CA ASP A 430 -2.92 21.11 -32.95
C ASP A 430 -3.96 20.98 -34.08
N ILE A 431 -5.24 20.97 -33.71
CA ILE A 431 -6.36 20.69 -34.62
C ILE A 431 -7.08 21.99 -34.96
N PRO A 432 -7.02 22.49 -36.21
CA PRO A 432 -7.84 23.63 -36.63
C PRO A 432 -9.32 23.33 -36.39
N LEU A 433 -10.05 24.28 -35.79
CA LEU A 433 -11.48 24.08 -35.50
C LEU A 433 -12.30 23.85 -36.79
N THR A 434 -11.83 24.35 -37.93
CA THR A 434 -12.41 24.12 -39.25
C THR A 434 -12.28 22.69 -39.76
N ASN A 435 -11.41 21.86 -39.16
CA ASN A 435 -11.19 20.48 -39.58
C ASN A 435 -12.19 19.50 -38.96
N PHE A 436 -12.97 19.92 -37.94
CA PHE A 436 -14.01 19.10 -37.32
C PHE A 436 -15.23 18.97 -38.25
N THR A 437 -15.06 18.25 -39.36
CA THR A 437 -16.08 18.03 -40.40
C THR A 437 -16.62 16.60 -40.40
N GLY A 438 -15.96 15.68 -39.69
CA GLY A 438 -16.38 14.28 -39.60
C GLY A 438 -17.64 14.06 -38.75
N PRO A 439 -18.21 12.84 -38.78
CA PRO A 439 -19.36 12.50 -37.95
C PRO A 439 -18.99 12.47 -36.46
N ALA A 440 -19.85 13.02 -35.61
CA ALA A 440 -19.69 13.04 -34.15
C ALA A 440 -20.93 12.50 -33.43
N ALA A 441 -20.80 12.17 -32.15
CA ALA A 441 -21.86 11.67 -31.27
C ALA A 441 -22.62 10.47 -31.88
N GLY A 442 -21.89 9.43 -32.29
CA GLY A 442 -22.46 8.24 -32.92
C GLY A 442 -23.07 8.48 -34.31
N GLY A 443 -22.68 9.58 -34.98
CA GLY A 443 -23.19 9.97 -36.29
C GLY A 443 -24.43 10.87 -36.25
N ALA A 444 -24.81 11.38 -35.06
CA ALA A 444 -25.89 12.35 -34.92
C ALA A 444 -25.58 13.69 -35.58
N PHE A 445 -24.30 14.07 -35.63
CA PHE A 445 -23.83 15.33 -36.21
C PHE A 445 -22.76 15.09 -37.26
N ASN A 446 -22.67 15.95 -38.28
CA ASN A 446 -21.76 15.82 -39.42
C ASN A 446 -21.04 17.14 -39.70
N GLY A 447 -20.40 17.70 -38.68
CA GLY A 447 -19.63 18.93 -38.76
C GLY A 447 -19.94 19.91 -37.63
N LEU A 448 -18.89 20.56 -37.15
CA LEU A 448 -18.97 21.63 -36.17
C LEU A 448 -19.34 22.95 -36.86
N ASN A 449 -20.53 23.47 -36.59
CA ASN A 449 -21.07 24.66 -37.27
C ASN A 449 -21.00 25.93 -36.39
N SER A 450 -20.71 25.76 -35.10
CA SER A 450 -20.64 26.79 -34.10
C SER A 450 -19.56 26.44 -33.08
N THR A 451 -18.97 27.45 -32.47
CA THR A 451 -17.98 27.32 -31.38
C THR A 451 -18.29 28.23 -30.20
N THR A 452 -19.52 28.74 -30.12
CA THR A 452 -19.89 29.70 -29.07
C THR A 452 -20.26 29.04 -27.75
N ASN A 453 -20.65 27.76 -27.78
CA ASN A 453 -21.13 27.00 -26.63
C ASN A 453 -20.63 25.54 -26.73
N ILE A 454 -19.30 25.37 -26.87
CA ILE A 454 -18.69 24.04 -26.82
C ILE A 454 -18.98 23.44 -25.44
N ALA A 455 -19.45 22.20 -25.42
CA ALA A 455 -19.91 21.53 -24.21
C ALA A 455 -19.12 20.25 -23.89
N GLN A 456 -18.53 19.61 -24.91
CA GLN A 456 -17.83 18.35 -24.73
C GLN A 456 -16.62 18.21 -25.67
N VAL A 457 -15.62 17.50 -25.17
CA VAL A 457 -14.57 16.86 -25.98
C VAL A 457 -14.70 15.35 -25.80
N THR A 458 -14.76 14.59 -26.89
CA THR A 458 -14.85 13.13 -26.86
C THR A 458 -13.65 12.50 -27.54
N PHE A 459 -13.04 11.51 -26.90
CA PHE A 459 -12.10 10.59 -27.53
C PHE A 459 -12.82 9.28 -27.83
N ALA A 460 -12.83 8.85 -29.08
CA ALA A 460 -13.39 7.57 -29.50
C ALA A 460 -12.32 6.70 -30.14
N SER A 461 -12.23 5.45 -29.71
CA SER A 461 -11.21 4.51 -30.15
C SER A 461 -11.68 3.66 -31.33
N GLY A 462 -10.75 3.42 -32.26
CA GLY A 462 -10.78 2.27 -33.14
C GLY A 462 -9.58 1.37 -32.85
N ASN A 463 -9.75 0.43 -31.92
CA ASN A 463 -8.80 -0.61 -31.48
C ASN A 463 -7.65 -0.17 -30.56
N VAL A 464 -7.64 1.07 -30.07
CA VAL A 464 -6.74 1.50 -28.99
C VAL A 464 -7.43 1.36 -27.63
N SER A 465 -6.85 0.64 -26.69
CA SER A 465 -7.42 0.40 -25.36
C SER A 465 -6.91 1.37 -24.29
N THR A 466 -5.66 1.84 -24.41
CA THR A 466 -5.00 2.61 -23.34
C THR A 466 -4.35 3.90 -23.86
N ILE A 467 -4.77 5.05 -23.32
CA ILE A 467 -4.16 6.36 -23.63
C ILE A 467 -3.95 7.19 -22.37
N PHE A 468 -2.88 7.99 -22.37
CA PHE A 468 -2.77 9.18 -21.52
C PHE A 468 -3.16 10.42 -22.32
N VAL A 469 -3.82 11.36 -21.66
CA VAL A 469 -4.20 12.67 -22.20
C VAL A 469 -3.71 13.75 -21.25
N ASP A 470 -3.12 14.80 -21.82
CA ASP A 470 -2.72 16.01 -21.11
C ASP A 470 -2.90 17.25 -22.01
N ASN A 471 -2.79 18.44 -21.44
CA ASN A 471 -2.77 19.73 -22.13
C ASN A 471 -3.93 19.90 -23.11
N MET A 472 -5.15 19.73 -22.64
CA MET A 472 -6.36 19.95 -23.43
C MET A 472 -6.80 21.43 -23.33
N TYR A 473 -6.74 22.16 -24.43
CA TYR A 473 -7.14 23.58 -24.46
C TYR A 473 -7.48 24.11 -25.86
N PHE A 474 -8.28 25.18 -25.92
CA PHE A 474 -8.47 25.96 -27.14
C PHE A 474 -7.49 27.13 -27.19
N TYR A 475 -7.01 27.50 -28.38
CA TYR A 475 -6.15 28.67 -28.53
C TYR A 475 -6.36 29.47 -29.82
N SER A 476 -5.92 30.73 -29.80
CA SER A 476 -5.79 31.60 -30.97
C SER A 476 -4.32 31.73 -31.41
N GLU A 477 -4.06 31.60 -32.71
CA GLU A 477 -2.74 31.89 -33.31
C GLU A 477 -2.38 33.37 -33.30
#